data_AF-A0AA85J6S2-F1
#
_entry.id   AF-A0AA85J6S2-F1
#
_cell.length_a   1.000
_cell.length_b   1.000
_cell.length_c   1.000
_cell.angle_alpha   90.00
_cell.angle_beta   90.00
_cell.angle_gamma   90.00
#
_symmetry.space_group_name_H-M   'P 1'
#
loop_
_entity.id
_entity.type
_entity.pdbx_description
1 polymer ?
#
loop_
_entity_poly.entity_id
_entity_poly.type
_entity_poly.pdbx_seq_one_letter_code
_entity_poly.pdbx_strand_id
1 'polypeptide(L)' 'VQHCVFSLNGFPNLATMILFCHKVYDWLALDESHIILLHAEGEEAKVRLLLLILALNAFYGSLD' A
#
# COMPACT_ATOMS: atom_id res chain seq x y z
N VAL A 1 -3.08 14.68 4.01
CA VAL A 1 -2.26 14.03 2.98
C VAL A 1 -1.03 13.44 3.66
N GLN A 2 -0.96 12.13 3.85
CA GLN A 2 0.28 11.51 4.31
C GLN A 2 1.18 11.37 3.08
N HIS A 3 2.37 12.00 3.12
CA HIS A 3 3.37 11.76 2.09
C HIS A 3 3.67 10.27 2.04
N CYS A 4 3.68 9.70 0.83
CA CYS A 4 3.92 8.29 0.61
C CYS A 4 5.12 7.84 1.45
N VAL A 5 4.94 6.80 2.26
CA VAL A 5 5.92 6.39 3.28
C VAL A 5 7.18 5.75 2.66
N PHE A 6 7.26 5.75 1.34
CA PHE A 6 8.18 4.96 0.54
C PHE A 6 8.78 5.80 -0.57
N SER A 7 9.92 5.33 -1.08
CA SER A 7 10.61 5.99 -2.18
C SER A 7 9.72 6.05 -3.43
N LEU A 8 9.44 7.27 -3.90
CA LEU A 8 8.70 7.53 -5.14
C LEU A 8 9.55 7.33 -6.40
N ASN A 9 10.83 7.01 -6.26
CA ASN A 9 11.79 6.92 -7.37
C ASN A 9 12.36 5.50 -7.54
N GLY A 10 11.90 4.53 -6.75
CA GLY A 10 12.33 3.13 -6.85
C GLY A 10 11.17 2.15 -6.73
N PHE A 11 11.43 0.89 -7.04
CA PHE A 11 10.47 -0.19 -6.80
C PHE A 11 10.44 -0.56 -5.32
N PRO A 12 9.25 -0.85 -4.75
CA PRO A 12 9.15 -1.27 -3.36
C PRO A 12 9.88 -2.62 -3.18
N ASN A 13 10.74 -2.72 -2.17
CA ASN A 13 11.30 -3.99 -1.74
C ASN A 13 10.33 -4.71 -0.78
N LEU A 14 10.63 -5.95 -0.40
CA LEU A 14 9.75 -6.76 0.46
C LEU A 14 9.44 -6.05 1.80
N ALA A 15 10.45 -5.48 2.47
CA ALA A 15 10.24 -4.78 3.74
C ALA A 15 9.31 -3.56 3.58
N THR A 16 9.43 -2.84 2.47
CA THR A 16 8.58 -1.70 2.09
C THR A 16 7.14 -2.15 1.87
N MET A 17 6.94 -3.26 1.15
CA MET A 17 5.61 -3.84 0.93
C MET A 17 4.94 -4.26 2.23
N ILE A 18 5.67 -4.96 3.12
CA ILE A 18 5.14 -5.40 4.43
C ILE A 18 4.71 -4.18 5.27
N LEU A 19 5.56 -3.15 5.35
CA LEU A 19 5.25 -1.94 6.10
C LEU A 19 4.04 -1.20 5.52
N PHE A 20 3.88 -1.18 4.19
CA PHE A 20 2.69 -0.63 3.54
C PHE A 20 1.43 -1.37 3.98
N CYS A 21 1.45 -2.71 3.91
CA CYS A 21 0.30 -3.52 4.30
C CYS A 21 -0.12 -3.28 5.75
N HIS A 22 0.84 -3.27 6.68
CA HIS A 22 0.55 -2.97 8.09
C HIS A 22 -0.06 -1.59 8.29
N LYS A 23 0.50 -0.54 7.66
CA LYS A 23 -0.07 0.81 7.79
C LYS A 23 -1.48 0.92 7.25
N VAL A 24 -1.76 0.27 6.13
CA VAL A 24 -3.10 0.20 5.55
C VAL A 24 -4.05 -0.53 6.51
N TYR A 25 -3.64 -1.69 7.02
CA TYR A 25 -4.42 -2.47 7.98
C TYR A 25 -4.71 -1.67 9.25
N ASP A 26 -3.68 -1.09 9.87
CA ASP A 26 -3.81 -0.29 11.09
C ASP A 26 -4.77 0.88 10.86
N TRP A 27 -4.70 1.56 9.72
CA TRP A 27 -5.60 2.66 9.39
C TRP A 27 -7.07 2.21 9.28
N LEU A 28 -7.32 1.11 8.57
CA LEU A 28 -8.67 0.57 8.40
C LEU A 28 -9.23 -0.05 9.68
N ALA A 29 -8.38 -0.56 10.56
CA ALA A 29 -8.79 -1.15 11.83
C ALA A 29 -9.25 -0.12 12.88
N LEU A 30 -8.96 1.17 12.68
CA LEU A 30 -9.35 2.23 13.62
C LEU A 30 -10.86 2.53 13.59
N ASP A 31 -11.50 2.43 12.42
CA ASP A 31 -12.91 2.77 12.23
C ASP A 31 -13.45 2.11 10.95
N GLU A 32 -14.65 1.51 11.03
CA GLU A 32 -15.30 0.84 9.88
C GLU A 32 -15.63 1.79 8.71
N SER A 33 -15.70 3.10 8.96
CA SER A 33 -15.92 4.14 7.95
C SER A 33 -14.64 4.63 7.28
N HIS A 34 -13.46 4.19 7.73
CA HIS A 34 -12.21 4.60 7.12
C HIS A 34 -12.04 4.02 5.73
N ILE A 35 -11.59 4.87 4.81
CA ILE A 35 -11.33 4.52 3.41
C ILE A 35 -9.91 4.94 3.08
N ILE A 36 -9.29 4.21 2.13
CA ILE A 36 -7.98 4.56 1.57
C ILE A 36 -8.15 4.86 0.10
N LEU A 37 -7.64 6.02 -0.31
CA LEU A 37 -7.49 6.38 -1.71
C LEU A 37 -6.02 6.25 -2.10
N LEU A 38 -5.73 5.40 -3.07
CA LEU A 38 -4.40 5.23 -3.63
C LEU A 38 -4.34 5.89 -5.01
N HIS A 39 -3.30 6.70 -5.22
CA HIS A 39 -3.09 7.46 -6.45
C HIS A 39 -1.64 7.39 -6.88
N ALA A 40 -1.41 7.37 -8.19
CA ALA A 40 -0.09 7.39 -8.80
C ALA A 40 -0.12 8.15 -10.13
N GLU A 41 0.87 9.03 -10.34
CA GLU A 41 1.03 9.84 -11.54
C GLU A 41 2.16 9.29 -12.42
N GLY A 42 1.86 9.02 -13.69
CA GLY A 42 2.81 8.42 -14.63
C GLY A 42 2.76 6.89 -14.67
N GLU A 43 3.24 6.32 -15.77
CA GLU A 43 3.12 4.88 -16.04
C GLU A 43 3.91 4.02 -15.06
N GLU A 44 5.18 4.35 -14.82
CA GLU A 44 6.02 3.59 -13.87
C GLU A 44 5.50 3.66 -12.43
N ALA A 45 4.90 4.80 -12.04
CA ALA A 45 4.31 4.95 -10.72
C ALA A 45 3.06 4.07 -10.56
N LYS A 46 2.24 3.93 -11.63
CA LYS A 46 1.11 3.01 -11.65
C LYS A 46 1.54 1.55 -11.51
N VAL A 47 2.64 1.16 -12.16
CA VAL A 47 3.21 -0.20 -12.00
C VAL A 47 3.62 -0.44 -10.54
N ARG A 48 4.29 0.54 -9.93
CA ARG A 48 4.69 0.47 -8.51
C ARG A 48 3.48 0.40 -7.57
N LEU A 49 2.43 1.16 -7.86
CA LEU A 49 1.18 1.11 -7.12
C LEU A 49 0.49 -0.26 -7.26
N LEU A 50 0.44 -0.84 -8.47
CA LEU A 50 -0.10 -2.18 -8.71
C LEU A 50 0.63 -3.24 -7.87
N LEU A 51 1.95 -3.18 -7.76
CA LEU A 51 2.71 -4.11 -6.91
C LEU A 51 2.33 -4.00 -5.43
N LEU A 52 2.11 -2.78 -4.93
CA LEU A 52 1.66 -2.56 -3.56
C LEU A 52 0.24 -3.09 -3.32
N ILE A 53 -0.67 -2.91 -4.29
CA ILE A 53 -2.04 -3.45 -4.22
C ILE A 53 -2.02 -4.99 -4.22
N LEU A 54 -1.19 -5.60 -5.06
CA LEU A 54 -1.03 -7.06 -5.08
C LEU A 54 -0.47 -7.60 -3.76
N ALA A 55 0.53 -6.92 -3.18
CA ALA A 55 1.06 -7.28 -1.88
C ALA A 55 0.00 -7.15 -0.77
N LEU A 56 -0.84 -6.11 -0.83
CA LEU A 56 -1.94 -5.91 0.12
C LEU A 56 -2.99 -7.02 0.01
N ASN A 57 -3.37 -7.39 -1.21
CA ASN A 57 -4.30 -8.49 -1.45
C ASN A 57 -3.76 -9.82 -0.89
N ALA A 58 -2.48 -10.11 -1.11
CA ALA A 58 -1.83 -11.30 -0.57
C ALA A 58 -1.75 -11.26 0.97
N PHE A 59 -1.51 -10.09 1.57
CA PHE A 59 -1.48 -9.93 3.02
C PHE A 59 -2.84 -10.23 3.64
N TYR A 60 -3.93 -9.66 3.13
CA TYR A 60 -5.28 -9.96 3.64
C TYR A 60 -5.68 -11.41 3.42
N GLY A 61 -5.37 -12.00 2.26
CA GLY A 61 -5.63 -13.41 2.00
C GLY A 61 -4.82 -14.39 2.86
N SER A 62 -3.84 -13.91 3.63
CA SER A 62 -3.10 -14.71 4.61
C SER A 62 -3.67 -14.64 6.03
N LEU A 63 -4.66 -13.76 6.25
CA LEU A 63 -5.37 -13.62 7.52
C LEU A 63 -6.61 -14.51 7.59
N ASP A 64 -7.06 -15.04 6.45
CA ASP A 64 -8.13 -16.04 6.30
C ASP A 64 -7.60 -17.47 6.48
#